data_AF-A0A367YIX7-F1
#
_entry.id   AF-A0A367YIX7-F1
#
_cell.length_a   1.000
_cell.length_b   1.000
_cell.length_c   1.000
_cell.angle_alpha   90.00
_cell.angle_beta   90.00
_cell.angle_gamma   90.00
#
_symmetry.space_group_name_H-M   'P 1'
#
loop_
_entity.id
_entity.type
_entity.pdbx_description
1 polymer ?
#
loop_
_entity_poly.entity_id
_entity_poly.type
_entity_poly.pdbx_seq_one_letter_code
_entity_poly.pdbx_strand_id
1 'polypeptide(L)'
;MNHNTDRDAYKQLGRSLNERHSNQLSTQLQVFQSALINFANDHADEISLNLEFKNKFTQISQLIGIDPLDLLIYTSKNNSNNNSMTNFHAALSVKIVEVCQNTRDLNGGLISVKELISILRENSSGIVLDITEKDIDNSLASLNNLGKGYEVLFINGKKWLKFSSTENLSNDQLKIYELCEFMGGFVTYRLLQDNYAWDKVRCKSVIDEMIMNGFLWVDSQDPTGEWKYWEPSWISS
;
A
#
# COMPACT_ATOMS: atom_id res chain seq x y z
N MET A 1 4.57 -55.74 22.10
CA MET A 1 4.85 -54.46 22.79
C MET A 1 4.97 -53.37 21.75
N ASN A 2 4.19 -52.30 21.92
CA ASN A 2 3.68 -51.43 20.86
C ASN A 2 4.60 -50.20 20.65
N HIS A 3 5.77 -50.39 20.04
CA HIS A 3 6.79 -49.32 19.91
C HIS A 3 6.38 -48.15 18.99
N ASN A 4 5.38 -48.33 18.12
CA ASN A 4 4.91 -47.27 17.22
C ASN A 4 3.98 -46.26 17.93
N THR A 5 3.16 -46.70 18.89
CA THR A 5 2.22 -45.81 19.62
C THR A 5 2.95 -44.84 20.55
N ASP A 6 4.05 -45.28 21.18
CA ASP A 6 4.83 -44.40 22.05
C ASP A 6 5.55 -43.30 21.25
N ARG A 7 6.10 -43.65 20.07
CA ARG A 7 6.76 -42.68 19.18
C ARG A 7 5.80 -41.60 18.68
N ASP A 8 4.56 -41.97 18.38
CA ASP A 8 3.55 -41.02 17.92
C ASP A 8 3.02 -40.15 19.07
N ALA A 9 2.91 -40.69 20.28
CA ALA A 9 2.59 -39.92 21.49
C ALA A 9 3.69 -38.88 21.82
N TYR A 10 4.98 -39.24 21.74
CA TYR A 10 6.09 -38.29 21.93
C TYR A 10 6.11 -37.19 20.86
N LYS A 11 5.80 -37.51 19.60
CA LYS A 11 5.66 -36.50 18.54
C LYS A 11 4.50 -35.55 18.78
N GLN A 12 3.36 -36.05 19.23
CA GLN A 12 2.20 -35.23 19.57
C GLN A 12 2.49 -34.33 20.77
N LEU A 13 3.16 -34.84 21.81
CA LEU A 13 3.59 -34.05 22.96
C LEU A 13 4.61 -32.98 22.57
N GLY A 14 5.58 -33.30 21.70
CA GLY A 14 6.52 -32.32 21.17
C GLY A 14 5.85 -31.22 20.35
N ARG A 15 4.85 -31.57 19.53
CA ARG A 15 4.04 -30.60 18.78
C ARG A 15 3.23 -29.70 19.71
N SER A 16 2.54 -30.26 20.71
CA SER A 16 1.73 -29.47 21.64
C SER A 16 2.57 -28.57 22.55
N LEU A 17 3.76 -29.02 22.96
CA LEU A 17 4.69 -28.19 23.72
C LEU A 17 5.21 -27.02 22.88
N ASN A 18 5.62 -27.28 21.64
CA ASN A 18 6.07 -26.24 20.71
C ASN A 18 4.94 -25.25 20.41
N GLU A 19 3.73 -25.73 20.17
CA GLU A 19 2.56 -24.89 19.93
C GLU A 19 2.25 -24.02 21.16
N ARG A 20 2.28 -24.59 22.37
CA ARG A 20 2.09 -23.85 23.61
C ARG A 20 3.17 -22.78 23.81
N HIS A 21 4.44 -23.12 23.58
CA HIS A 21 5.55 -22.17 23.65
C HIS A 21 5.42 -21.05 22.61
N SER A 22 5.04 -21.40 21.38
CA SER A 22 4.81 -20.44 20.30
C SER A 22 3.66 -19.49 20.63
N ASN A 23 2.56 -20.01 21.17
CA ASN A 23 1.41 -19.20 21.58
C ASN A 23 1.77 -18.26 22.74
N GLN A 24 2.51 -18.76 23.75
CA GLN A 24 2.98 -17.93 24.86
C GLN A 24 3.91 -16.82 24.39
N LEU A 25 4.86 -17.11 23.50
CA LEU A 25 5.75 -16.10 22.91
C LEU A 25 4.98 -15.06 22.11
N SER A 26 4.01 -15.49 21.30
CA SER A 26 3.15 -14.59 20.53
C SER A 26 2.37 -13.63 21.44
N THR A 27 1.76 -14.13 22.52
CA THR A 27 1.08 -13.28 23.51
C THR A 27 2.05 -12.30 24.18
N GLN A 28 3.24 -12.76 24.56
CA GLN A 28 4.24 -11.87 25.17
C GLN A 28 4.71 -10.78 24.21
N LEU A 29 4.92 -11.11 22.93
CA LEU A 29 5.24 -10.13 21.89
C LEU A 29 4.13 -9.10 21.72
N GLN A 30 2.87 -9.52 21.66
CA GLN A 30 1.72 -8.60 21.55
C GLN A 30 1.63 -7.64 22.75
N VAL A 31 1.81 -8.15 23.97
CA VAL A 31 1.83 -7.32 25.19
C VAL A 31 2.99 -6.33 25.15
N PHE A 32 4.17 -6.78 24.72
CA PHE A 32 5.33 -5.92 24.63
C PHE A 32 5.19 -4.85 23.54
N GLN A 33 4.65 -5.20 22.37
CA GLN A 33 4.31 -4.26 21.31
C GLN A 33 3.34 -3.19 21.81
N SER A 34 2.28 -3.60 22.51
CA SER A 34 1.29 -2.68 23.10
C SER A 34 1.92 -1.74 24.13
N ALA A 35 2.77 -2.27 25.00
CA ALA A 35 3.49 -1.48 26.00
C ALA A 35 4.45 -0.48 25.35
N LEU A 36 5.16 -0.89 24.29
CA LEU A 36 6.08 -0.03 23.56
C LEU A 36 5.35 1.10 22.82
N ILE A 37 4.20 0.81 22.21
CA ILE A 37 3.36 1.81 21.54
C ILE A 37 2.85 2.85 22.55
N ASN A 38 2.36 2.42 23.71
CA ASN A 38 1.92 3.33 24.76
C ASN A 38 3.07 4.20 25.28
N PHE A 39 4.22 3.58 25.55
CA PHE A 39 5.43 4.30 25.95
C PHE A 39 5.85 5.34 24.91
N ALA A 40 5.75 5.01 23.61
CA ALA A 40 6.04 5.94 22.52
C ALA A 40 5.11 7.16 22.52
N ASN A 41 3.81 6.94 22.78
CA ASN A 41 2.82 8.02 22.85
C ASN A 41 3.11 8.95 24.04
N ASP A 42 3.37 8.38 25.22
CA ASP A 42 3.56 9.14 26.47
C ASP A 42 4.87 9.96 26.45
N HIS A 43 5.91 9.44 25.78
CA HIS A 43 7.25 10.02 25.76
C HIS A 43 7.68 10.54 24.38
N ALA A 44 6.72 10.83 23.48
CA ALA A 44 7.01 11.20 22.09
C ALA A 44 7.98 12.40 21.97
N ASP A 45 7.79 13.44 22.78
CA ASP A 45 8.64 14.62 22.78
C ASP A 45 10.07 14.28 23.23
N GLU A 46 10.24 13.48 24.29
CA GLU A 46 11.55 13.05 24.80
C GLU A 46 12.30 12.18 23.78
N ILE A 47 11.59 11.27 23.12
CA ILE A 47 12.12 10.44 22.02
C ILE A 47 12.57 11.33 20.86
N SER A 48 11.81 12.38 20.54
CA SER A 48 12.16 13.28 19.43
C SER A 48 13.35 14.19 19.72
N LEU A 49 13.52 14.62 20.97
CA LEU A 49 14.53 15.60 21.38
C LEU A 49 15.89 14.98 21.68
N ASN A 50 15.95 13.72 22.13
CA ASN A 50 17.20 13.04 22.48
C ASN A 50 17.62 12.02 21.41
N LEU A 51 18.70 12.32 20.68
CA LEU A 51 19.22 11.46 19.61
C LEU A 51 19.66 10.08 20.08
N GLU A 52 20.31 9.97 21.24
CA GLU A 52 20.75 8.67 21.77
C GLU A 52 19.55 7.79 22.12
N PHE A 53 18.54 8.41 22.74
CA PHE A 53 17.32 7.72 23.11
C PHE A 53 16.51 7.30 21.87
N LYS A 54 16.37 8.19 20.89
CA LYS A 54 15.75 7.90 19.59
C LYS A 54 16.39 6.69 18.92
N ASN A 55 17.72 6.67 18.82
CA ASN A 55 18.43 5.57 18.16
C ASN A 55 18.20 4.23 18.88
N LYS A 56 18.28 4.21 20.21
CA LYS A 56 17.98 3.00 21.00
C LYS A 56 16.54 2.56 20.83
N PHE A 57 15.59 3.50 20.86
CA PHE A 57 14.18 3.23 20.72
C PHE A 57 13.83 2.66 19.33
N THR A 58 14.40 3.24 18.26
CA THR A 58 14.29 2.73 16.89
C THR A 58 14.86 1.31 16.74
N GLN A 59 16.00 1.02 17.36
CA GLN A 59 16.55 -0.34 17.35
C GLN A 59 15.63 -1.33 18.06
N ILE A 60 15.08 -0.95 19.22
CA ILE A 60 14.16 -1.80 19.97
C ILE A 60 12.88 -2.05 19.16
N SER A 61 12.28 -1.01 18.57
CA SER A 61 11.05 -1.16 17.78
C SER A 61 11.26 -2.11 16.59
N GLN A 62 12.38 -1.98 15.87
CA GLN A 62 12.74 -2.86 14.76
C GLN A 62 12.92 -4.31 15.20
N LEU A 63 13.59 -4.56 16.34
CA LEU A 63 13.81 -5.92 16.86
C LEU A 63 12.51 -6.66 17.20
N ILE A 64 11.47 -5.93 17.57
CA ILE A 64 10.15 -6.49 17.91
C ILE A 64 9.25 -6.60 16.67
N GLY A 65 9.73 -6.12 15.51
CA GLY A 65 8.99 -6.11 14.25
C GLY A 65 7.99 -4.96 14.14
N ILE A 66 8.22 -3.83 14.81
CA ILE A 66 7.47 -2.58 14.62
C ILE A 66 8.31 -1.63 13.76
N ASP A 67 7.75 -1.20 12.62
CA ASP A 67 8.34 -0.15 11.79
C ASP A 67 8.37 1.18 12.58
N PRO A 68 9.56 1.78 12.79
CA PRO A 68 9.70 3.08 13.42
C PRO A 68 8.89 4.20 12.75
N LEU A 69 8.68 4.12 11.43
CA LEU A 69 7.93 5.11 10.67
C LEU A 69 6.43 5.02 10.96
N ASP A 70 5.87 3.82 11.03
CA ASP A 70 4.47 3.59 11.43
C ASP A 70 4.23 4.10 12.86
N LEU A 71 5.18 3.84 13.76
CA LEU A 71 5.13 4.32 15.13
C LEU A 71 5.21 5.85 15.22
N LEU A 72 6.03 6.48 14.39
CA LEU A 72 6.10 7.94 14.30
C LEU A 72 4.80 8.53 13.76
N ILE A 73 4.21 7.94 12.72
CA ILE A 73 2.93 8.36 12.15
C ILE A 73 1.84 8.26 13.23
N TYR A 74 1.77 7.13 13.94
CA TYR A 74 0.79 6.90 14.99
C TYR A 74 0.90 7.88 16.17
N THR A 75 2.12 8.02 16.74
CA THR A 75 2.36 8.94 17.86
C THR A 75 2.15 10.40 17.47
N SER A 76 2.59 10.79 16.27
CA SER A 76 2.43 12.16 15.78
C SER A 76 0.98 12.51 15.44
N LYS A 77 0.16 11.53 15.05
CA LYS A 77 -1.28 11.74 14.83
C LYS A 77 -2.05 11.93 16.13
N ASN A 78 -1.67 11.20 17.19
CA ASN A 78 -2.30 11.28 18.51
C ASN A 78 -1.92 12.56 19.27
N ASN A 79 -0.74 13.12 18.99
CA ASN A 79 -0.26 14.35 19.60
C ASN A 79 -0.67 15.58 18.78
N SER A 80 -1.30 16.57 19.42
CA SER A 80 -1.89 17.72 18.72
C SER A 80 -0.98 18.94 18.59
N ASN A 81 0.31 18.82 18.90
CA ASN A 81 1.25 19.94 18.77
C ASN A 81 1.68 20.12 17.29
N ASN A 82 1.97 21.37 16.88
CA ASN A 82 2.29 21.69 15.48
C ASN A 82 3.50 20.90 14.95
N ASN A 83 4.50 20.66 15.81
CA ASN A 83 5.67 19.86 15.46
C ASN A 83 5.26 18.40 15.15
N SER A 84 4.34 17.80 15.90
CA SER A 84 3.82 16.47 15.58
C SER A 84 3.07 16.46 14.25
N MET A 85 2.25 17.47 13.94
CA MET A 85 1.56 17.51 12.65
C MET A 85 2.53 17.57 11.46
N THR A 86 3.60 18.35 11.57
CA THR A 86 4.64 18.41 10.52
C THR A 86 5.42 17.09 10.41
N ASN A 87 5.79 16.48 11.54
CA ASN A 87 6.42 15.16 11.58
C ASN A 87 5.52 14.08 11.00
N PHE A 88 4.22 14.12 11.30
CA PHE A 88 3.20 13.22 10.76
C PHE A 88 3.17 13.28 9.23
N HIS A 89 3.01 14.47 8.65
CA HIS A 89 2.96 14.63 7.20
C HIS A 89 4.30 14.30 6.53
N ALA A 90 5.43 14.59 7.17
CA ALA A 90 6.74 14.19 6.66
C ALA A 90 6.92 12.66 6.66
N ALA A 91 6.54 11.98 7.75
CA ALA A 91 6.60 10.54 7.86
C ALA A 91 5.65 9.84 6.87
N LEU A 92 4.42 10.34 6.76
CA LEU A 92 3.44 9.85 5.79
C LEU A 92 3.90 10.07 4.35
N SER A 93 4.57 11.20 4.06
CA SER A 93 5.18 11.45 2.75
C SER A 93 6.21 10.37 2.38
N VAL A 94 7.08 9.99 3.33
CA VAL A 94 8.05 8.90 3.11
C VAL A 94 7.34 7.56 2.86
N LYS A 95 6.29 7.26 3.63
CA LYS A 95 5.52 6.01 3.46
C LYS A 95 4.80 5.96 2.11
N ILE A 96 4.24 7.08 1.64
CA ILE A 96 3.64 7.19 0.30
C ILE A 96 4.70 6.91 -0.77
N VAL A 97 5.91 7.50 -0.65
CA VAL A 97 7.02 7.25 -1.58
C VAL A 97 7.41 5.77 -1.60
N GLU A 98 7.49 5.12 -0.44
CA GLU A 98 7.78 3.68 -0.31
C GLU A 98 6.73 2.83 -1.04
N VAL A 99 5.43 3.08 -0.79
CA VAL A 99 4.34 2.37 -1.47
C VAL A 99 4.40 2.60 -2.97
N CYS A 100 4.64 3.83 -3.42
CA CYS A 100 4.81 4.13 -4.84
C CYS A 100 5.97 3.32 -5.44
N GLN A 101 7.13 3.27 -4.79
CA GLN A 101 8.28 2.51 -5.30
C GLN A 101 7.97 1.01 -5.37
N ASN A 102 7.34 0.45 -4.33
CA ASN A 102 7.02 -0.97 -4.25
C ASN A 102 5.92 -1.41 -5.23
N THR A 103 4.99 -0.51 -5.58
CA THR A 103 3.86 -0.82 -6.47
C THR A 103 4.13 -0.45 -7.93
N ARG A 104 5.22 0.26 -8.24
CA ARG A 104 5.52 0.76 -9.59
C ARG A 104 5.54 -0.34 -10.65
N ASP A 105 6.13 -1.48 -10.33
CA ASP A 105 6.22 -2.62 -11.26
C ASP A 105 4.86 -3.30 -11.50
N LEU A 106 3.90 -3.08 -10.61
CA LEU A 106 2.56 -3.66 -10.68
C LEU A 106 1.58 -2.72 -11.40
N ASN A 107 1.65 -1.42 -11.16
CA ASN A 107 0.64 -0.46 -11.63
C ASN A 107 1.16 0.61 -12.60
N GLY A 108 2.43 0.50 -13.02
CA GLY A 108 3.03 1.44 -13.99
C GLY A 108 3.28 2.84 -13.44
N GLY A 109 3.05 3.08 -12.15
CA GLY A 109 3.16 4.39 -11.54
C GLY A 109 1.85 5.17 -11.46
N LEU A 110 0.71 4.48 -11.43
CA LEU A 110 -0.61 5.08 -11.24
C LEU A 110 -1.40 4.25 -10.22
N ILE A 111 -1.88 4.89 -9.16
CA ILE A 111 -2.59 4.20 -8.07
C ILE A 111 -3.80 5.01 -7.61
N SER A 112 -4.91 4.36 -7.29
CA SER A 112 -6.05 5.06 -6.69
C SER A 112 -5.74 5.48 -5.25
N VAL A 113 -6.22 6.64 -4.80
CA VAL A 113 -5.99 7.08 -3.40
C VAL A 113 -6.66 6.12 -2.40
N LYS A 114 -7.77 5.49 -2.79
CA LYS A 114 -8.43 4.45 -1.98
C LYS A 114 -7.49 3.26 -1.75
N GLU A 115 -6.91 2.71 -2.81
CA GLU A 115 -5.95 1.61 -2.73
C GLU A 115 -4.71 2.02 -1.94
N LEU A 116 -4.14 3.20 -2.21
CA LEU A 116 -3.00 3.72 -1.46
C LEU A 116 -3.26 3.73 0.05
N ILE A 117 -4.43 4.21 0.49
CA ILE A 117 -4.82 4.19 1.90
C ILE A 117 -4.97 2.76 2.43
N SER A 118 -5.53 1.83 1.63
CA SER A 118 -5.63 0.42 2.02
C SER A 118 -4.24 -0.18 2.26
N ILE A 119 -3.33 -0.02 1.30
CA ILE A 119 -1.96 -0.54 1.39
C ILE A 119 -1.22 0.09 2.59
N LEU A 120 -1.36 1.39 2.81
CA LEU A 120 -0.73 2.06 3.97
C LEU A 120 -1.24 1.52 5.32
N ARG A 121 -2.49 1.07 5.38
CA ARG A 121 -3.10 0.48 6.59
C ARG A 121 -2.82 -1.02 6.74
N GLU A 122 -2.64 -1.74 5.64
CA GLU A 122 -2.37 -3.18 5.64
C GLU A 122 -0.88 -3.47 5.85
N ASN A 123 0.01 -2.64 5.31
CA ASN A 123 1.45 -2.77 5.47
C ASN A 123 1.96 -2.27 6.81
N SER A 124 1.09 -1.76 7.68
CA SER A 124 1.52 -1.23 8.97
C SER A 124 1.82 -2.36 9.95
N SER A 125 2.98 -2.27 10.60
CA SER A 125 3.57 -3.36 11.39
C SER A 125 2.90 -3.52 12.76
N GLY A 126 1.66 -4.04 12.77
CA GLY A 126 0.87 -4.27 13.98
C GLY A 126 0.28 -3.01 14.61
N ILE A 127 0.40 -1.86 13.95
CA ILE A 127 -0.17 -0.58 14.38
C ILE A 127 -1.29 -0.20 13.42
N VAL A 128 -2.46 0.14 13.94
CA VAL A 128 -3.56 0.63 13.10
C VAL A 128 -3.35 2.12 12.85
N LEU A 129 -3.10 2.49 11.59
CA LEU A 129 -2.91 3.88 11.18
C LEU A 129 -4.24 4.50 10.72
N ASP A 130 -4.71 5.53 11.43
CA ASP A 130 -5.88 6.31 11.01
C ASP A 130 -5.49 7.41 10.01
N ILE A 131 -5.33 6.99 8.75
CA ILE A 131 -4.97 7.87 7.63
C ILE A 131 -6.22 8.24 6.85
N THR A 132 -6.43 9.54 6.65
CA THR A 132 -7.54 10.08 5.84
C THR A 132 -7.06 10.60 4.50
N GLU A 133 -7.95 10.79 3.52
CA GLU A 133 -7.59 11.40 2.23
C GLU A 133 -6.98 12.81 2.39
N LYS A 134 -7.43 13.57 3.39
CA LYS A 134 -6.87 14.90 3.69
C LYS A 134 -5.41 14.81 4.13
N ASP A 135 -5.06 13.75 4.87
CA ASP A 135 -3.68 13.51 5.28
C ASP A 135 -2.78 13.19 4.09
N ILE A 136 -3.32 12.45 3.10
CA ILE A 136 -2.65 12.20 1.82
C ILE A 136 -2.42 13.52 1.08
N ASP A 137 -3.45 14.37 0.94
CA ASP A 137 -3.33 15.65 0.23
C ASP A 137 -2.25 16.56 0.83
N ASN A 138 -2.22 16.69 2.17
CA ASN A 138 -1.22 17.50 2.87
C ASN A 138 0.20 16.94 2.70
N SER A 139 0.34 15.61 2.70
CA SER A 139 1.63 14.94 2.53
C SER A 139 2.14 15.07 1.08
N LEU A 140 1.25 14.92 0.10
CA LEU A 140 1.55 15.14 -1.32
C LEU A 140 1.92 16.60 -1.61
N ALA A 141 1.27 17.57 -0.96
CA ALA A 141 1.67 18.97 -1.05
C ALA A 141 3.11 19.19 -0.57
N SER A 142 3.53 18.48 0.48
CA SER A 142 4.91 18.51 0.97
C SER A 142 5.86 17.89 -0.05
N LEU A 143 5.53 16.73 -0.63
CA LEU A 143 6.34 16.08 -1.67
C LEU A 143 6.50 16.94 -2.93
N ASN A 144 5.44 17.64 -3.35
CA ASN A 144 5.47 18.52 -4.52
C ASN A 144 6.41 19.71 -4.36
N ASN A 145 6.66 20.15 -3.12
CA ASN A 145 7.68 21.18 -2.86
C ASN A 145 9.11 20.66 -3.07
N LEU A 146 9.35 19.35 -2.98
CA LEU A 146 10.65 18.72 -3.24
C LEU A 146 10.86 18.39 -4.74
N GLY A 147 9.79 18.22 -5.51
CA GLY A 147 9.86 17.99 -6.96
C GLY A 147 8.53 17.61 -7.58
N LYS A 148 8.45 17.63 -8.92
CA LYS A 148 7.21 17.35 -9.68
C LYS A 148 7.01 15.86 -9.99
N GLY A 149 7.31 14.98 -9.02
CA GLY A 149 7.24 13.53 -9.20
C GLY A 149 5.90 12.90 -8.84
N TYR A 150 5.01 13.63 -8.17
CA TYR A 150 3.78 13.11 -7.59
C TYR A 150 2.60 14.02 -7.95
N GLU A 151 1.79 13.57 -8.90
CA GLU A 151 0.66 14.35 -9.42
C GLU A 151 -0.66 13.72 -9.01
N VAL A 152 -1.56 14.56 -8.48
CA VAL A 152 -2.93 14.15 -8.21
C VAL A 152 -3.78 14.42 -9.45
N LEU A 153 -4.47 13.41 -9.94
CA LEU A 153 -5.40 13.51 -11.04
C LEU A 153 -6.75 12.88 -10.67
N PHE A 154 -7.78 13.20 -11.45
CA PHE A 154 -9.12 12.68 -11.25
C PHE A 154 -9.53 11.85 -12.46
N ILE A 155 -9.95 10.62 -12.22
CA ILE A 155 -10.56 9.73 -13.22
C ILE A 155 -11.95 9.40 -12.72
N ASN A 156 -12.98 9.72 -13.51
CA ASN A 156 -14.38 9.51 -13.13
C ASN A 156 -14.77 10.06 -11.73
N GLY A 157 -14.20 11.21 -11.35
CA GLY A 157 -14.42 11.82 -10.04
C GLY A 157 -13.70 11.15 -8.86
N LYS A 158 -12.98 10.04 -9.08
CA LYS A 158 -12.10 9.42 -8.08
C LYS A 158 -10.71 10.02 -8.13
N LYS A 159 -10.07 10.15 -6.98
CA LYS A 159 -8.72 10.70 -6.85
C LYS A 159 -7.67 9.60 -7.09
N TRP A 160 -6.71 9.90 -7.95
CA TRP A 160 -5.59 9.04 -8.30
C TRP A 160 -4.27 9.76 -8.08
N LEU A 161 -3.25 9.01 -7.69
CA LEU A 161 -1.87 9.46 -7.57
C LEU A 161 -1.06 8.88 -8.74
N LYS A 162 -0.56 9.77 -9.59
CA LYS A 162 0.42 9.44 -10.62
C LYS A 162 1.81 9.76 -10.10
N PHE A 163 2.70 8.78 -10.21
CA PHE A 163 4.12 8.87 -9.85
C PHE A 163 5.04 8.21 -10.89
N SER A 164 4.50 7.97 -12.09
CA SER A 164 5.27 7.57 -13.27
C SER A 164 6.07 8.75 -13.83
N SER A 165 7.13 8.43 -14.58
CA SER A 165 7.92 9.44 -15.31
C SER A 165 7.32 9.77 -16.68
N THR A 166 6.20 9.12 -17.04
CA THR A 166 5.51 9.34 -18.30
C THR A 166 4.83 10.71 -18.30
N GLU A 167 4.55 11.22 -19.50
CA GLU A 167 3.72 12.41 -19.65
C GLU A 167 2.33 12.20 -19.04
N ASN A 168 1.54 13.28 -19.01
CA ASN A 168 0.17 13.22 -18.52
C ASN A 168 -0.64 12.21 -19.34
N LEU A 169 -1.57 11.51 -18.68
CA LEU A 169 -2.44 10.58 -19.35
C LEU A 169 -3.22 11.31 -20.45
N SER A 170 -3.24 10.72 -21.65
CA SER A 170 -4.03 11.24 -22.75
C SER A 170 -5.52 11.06 -22.47
N ASN A 171 -6.37 11.85 -23.14
CA ASN A 171 -7.83 11.71 -23.03
C ASN A 171 -8.32 10.30 -23.39
N ASP A 172 -7.59 9.60 -24.26
CA ASP A 172 -7.92 8.23 -24.66
C ASP A 172 -7.58 7.23 -23.56
N GLN A 173 -6.43 7.40 -22.89
CA GLN A 173 -6.04 6.58 -21.73
C GLN A 173 -7.02 6.78 -20.57
N LEU A 174 -7.45 8.03 -20.31
CA LEU A 174 -8.46 8.34 -19.30
C LEU A 174 -9.78 7.63 -19.60
N LYS A 175 -10.26 7.65 -20.85
CA LYS A 175 -11.48 6.93 -21.26
C LYS A 175 -11.38 5.42 -21.07
N ILE A 176 -10.20 4.83 -21.30
CA ILE A 176 -10.00 3.40 -21.05
C ILE A 176 -10.16 3.09 -19.55
N TYR A 177 -9.54 3.87 -18.67
CA TYR A 177 -9.71 3.69 -17.23
C TYR A 177 -11.16 3.92 -16.77
N GLU A 178 -11.83 4.94 -17.31
CA GLU A 178 -13.27 5.17 -17.06
C GLU A 178 -14.08 3.92 -17.44
N LEU A 179 -13.85 3.37 -18.64
CA LEU A 179 -14.55 2.19 -19.11
C LEU A 179 -14.21 0.93 -18.30
N CYS A 180 -12.95 0.74 -17.91
CA CYS A 180 -12.54 -0.35 -17.02
C CYS A 180 -13.38 -0.32 -15.74
N GLU A 181 -13.52 0.85 -15.12
CA GLU A 181 -14.30 1.01 -13.89
C GLU A 181 -15.77 0.59 -14.08
N PHE A 182 -16.41 1.00 -15.17
CA PHE A 182 -17.81 0.65 -15.45
C PHE A 182 -18.00 -0.84 -15.78
N MET A 183 -17.03 -1.46 -16.44
CA MET A 183 -17.14 -2.83 -16.97
C MET A 183 -16.61 -3.92 -16.01
N GLY A 184 -16.15 -3.54 -14.82
CA GLY A 184 -15.68 -4.47 -13.80
C GLY A 184 -14.18 -4.75 -13.85
N GLY A 185 -13.37 -3.73 -14.13
CA GLY A 185 -11.91 -3.73 -14.03
C GLY A 185 -11.15 -4.00 -15.32
N PHE A 186 -11.83 -4.21 -16.45
CA PHE A 186 -11.18 -4.50 -17.72
C PHE A 186 -11.86 -3.87 -18.92
N VAL A 187 -11.12 -3.78 -20.02
CA VAL A 187 -11.64 -3.42 -21.33
C VAL A 187 -11.23 -4.44 -22.38
N THR A 188 -11.96 -4.45 -23.49
CA THR A 188 -11.60 -5.17 -24.71
C THR A 188 -11.65 -4.23 -25.90
N TYR A 189 -11.08 -4.62 -27.03
CA TYR A 189 -11.18 -3.82 -28.25
C TYR A 189 -12.63 -3.63 -28.69
N ARG A 190 -13.49 -4.63 -28.50
CA ARG A 190 -14.91 -4.53 -28.82
C ARG A 190 -15.62 -3.51 -27.94
N LEU A 191 -15.33 -3.50 -26.63
CA LEU A 191 -15.89 -2.51 -25.72
C LEU A 191 -15.51 -1.08 -26.12
N LEU A 192 -14.26 -0.85 -26.54
CA LEU A 192 -13.83 0.48 -27.02
C LEU A 192 -14.50 0.87 -28.34
N GLN A 193 -14.70 -0.08 -29.25
CA GLN A 193 -15.41 0.14 -30.51
C GLN A 193 -16.89 0.48 -30.28
N ASP A 194 -17.56 -0.32 -29.46
CA ASP A 194 -19.00 -0.20 -29.24
C ASP A 194 -19.36 1.05 -28.42
N ASN A 195 -18.52 1.44 -27.44
CA ASN A 195 -18.78 2.60 -26.58
C ASN A 195 -18.26 3.93 -27.14
N TYR A 196 -17.14 3.94 -27.87
CA TYR A 196 -16.49 5.17 -28.31
C TYR A 196 -16.33 5.29 -29.84
N ALA A 197 -16.81 4.32 -30.61
CA ALA A 197 -16.67 4.27 -32.07
C ALA A 197 -15.21 4.40 -32.55
N TRP A 198 -14.27 3.88 -31.77
CA TRP A 198 -12.85 3.89 -32.13
C TRP A 198 -12.55 2.90 -33.24
N ASP A 199 -11.61 3.23 -34.12
CA ASP A 199 -11.12 2.28 -35.11
C ASP A 199 -10.12 1.29 -34.50
N LYS A 200 -9.88 0.18 -35.19
CA LYS A 200 -8.98 -0.90 -34.73
C LYS A 200 -7.54 -0.41 -34.50
N VAL A 201 -7.06 0.51 -35.32
CA VAL A 201 -5.67 0.99 -35.23
C VAL A 201 -5.52 1.86 -33.99
N ARG A 202 -6.47 2.76 -33.75
CA ARG A 202 -6.52 3.57 -32.51
C ARG A 202 -6.61 2.70 -31.26
N CYS A 203 -7.55 1.75 -31.21
CA CYS A 203 -7.68 0.84 -30.06
C CYS A 203 -6.36 0.14 -29.76
N LYS A 204 -5.73 -0.43 -30.79
CA LYS A 204 -4.45 -1.13 -30.64
C LYS A 204 -3.34 -0.19 -30.16
N SER A 205 -3.18 0.97 -30.80
CA SER A 205 -2.13 1.93 -30.46
C SER A 205 -2.20 2.38 -29.00
N VAL A 206 -3.40 2.74 -28.52
CA VAL A 206 -3.57 3.24 -27.15
C VAL A 206 -3.39 2.11 -26.13
N ILE A 207 -3.94 0.92 -26.39
CA ILE A 207 -3.77 -0.22 -25.49
C ILE A 207 -2.32 -0.67 -25.42
N ASP A 208 -1.63 -0.79 -26.55
CA ASP A 208 -0.22 -1.17 -26.60
C ASP A 208 0.64 -0.16 -25.83
N GLU A 209 0.37 1.14 -25.97
CA GLU A 209 1.04 2.20 -25.20
C GLU A 209 0.80 2.07 -23.69
N MET A 210 -0.46 1.82 -23.28
CA MET A 210 -0.80 1.64 -21.87
C MET A 210 -0.16 0.39 -21.26
N ILE A 211 -0.06 -0.70 -22.02
CA ILE A 211 0.66 -1.91 -21.61
C ILE A 211 2.16 -1.62 -21.48
N MET A 212 2.76 -0.92 -22.45
CA MET A 212 4.18 -0.54 -22.40
C MET A 212 4.51 0.31 -21.17
N ASN A 213 3.58 1.16 -20.74
CA ASN A 213 3.71 1.99 -19.54
C ASN A 213 3.34 1.25 -18.24
N GLY A 214 2.87 -0.01 -18.31
CA GLY A 214 2.48 -0.80 -17.14
C GLY A 214 1.13 -0.43 -16.54
N PHE A 215 0.33 0.38 -17.23
CA PHE A 215 -1.00 0.80 -16.76
C PHE A 215 -2.08 -0.26 -16.95
N LEU A 216 -1.87 -1.24 -17.84
CA LEU A 216 -2.80 -2.33 -18.08
C LEU A 216 -2.09 -3.68 -18.07
N TRP A 217 -2.77 -4.69 -17.54
CA TRP A 217 -2.34 -6.08 -17.59
C TRP A 217 -3.08 -6.82 -18.70
N VAL A 218 -2.40 -7.74 -19.37
CA VAL A 218 -2.98 -8.52 -20.47
C VAL A 218 -3.47 -9.87 -19.96
N ASP A 219 -4.72 -10.19 -20.26
CA ASP A 219 -5.31 -11.52 -20.07
C ASP A 219 -5.77 -12.07 -21.43
N SER A 220 -5.06 -13.10 -21.90
CA SER A 220 -5.35 -13.80 -23.14
C SER A 220 -6.00 -15.17 -22.92
N GLN A 221 -6.43 -15.48 -21.69
CA GLN A 221 -6.91 -16.82 -21.31
C GLN A 221 -8.44 -16.94 -21.31
N ASP A 222 -9.15 -15.91 -21.77
CA ASP A 222 -10.61 -15.91 -21.75
C ASP A 222 -11.19 -17.03 -22.66
N PRO A 223 -12.18 -17.81 -22.17
CA PRO A 223 -12.80 -18.89 -22.94
C PRO A 223 -13.48 -18.45 -24.25
N THR A 224 -13.81 -17.16 -24.39
CA THR A 224 -14.40 -16.59 -25.61
C THR A 224 -13.35 -16.30 -26.70
N GLY A 225 -12.06 -16.35 -26.34
CA GLY A 225 -10.94 -16.03 -27.23
C GLY A 225 -10.66 -14.53 -27.40
N GLU A 226 -11.39 -13.66 -26.70
CA GLU A 226 -11.15 -12.21 -26.69
C GLU A 226 -10.10 -11.83 -25.64
N TRP A 227 -9.13 -10.99 -26.01
CA TRP A 227 -8.15 -10.47 -25.07
C TRP A 227 -8.78 -9.40 -24.19
N LYS A 228 -8.54 -9.51 -22.87
CA LYS A 228 -8.95 -8.55 -21.86
C LYS A 228 -7.74 -7.78 -21.37
N TYR A 229 -7.94 -6.49 -21.15
CA TYR A 229 -6.91 -5.59 -20.64
C TYR A 229 -7.39 -5.04 -19.30
N TRP A 230 -6.71 -5.42 -18.23
CA TRP A 230 -7.12 -5.19 -16.85
C TRP A 230 -6.43 -3.99 -16.24
N GLU A 231 -7.19 -3.24 -15.46
CA GLU A 231 -6.74 -2.14 -14.62
C GLU A 231 -6.17 -2.71 -13.30
N PRO A 232 -4.88 -2.52 -12.97
CA PRO A 232 -4.24 -3.18 -11.84
C PRO A 232 -4.86 -2.88 -10.47
N SER A 233 -5.29 -1.64 -10.22
CA SER A 233 -5.89 -1.24 -8.94
C SER A 233 -7.22 -1.94 -8.68
N TRP A 234 -7.96 -2.36 -9.72
CA TRP A 234 -9.21 -3.10 -9.55
C TRP A 234 -9.05 -4.38 -8.72
N ILE A 235 -7.92 -5.07 -8.86
CA ILE A 235 -7.65 -6.34 -8.16
C ILE A 235 -7.54 -6.12 -6.64
N SER A 236 -7.14 -4.91 -6.23
CA SER A 236 -7.00 -4.52 -4.83
C SER A 236 -8.27 -3.92 -4.21
N SER A 237 -9.32 -3.71 -5.01
CA SER A 237 -10.41 -2.77 -4.69
C SER A 237 -11.64 -3.34 -3.99
#